data_AF-A0A060CP55-F1
#
_entry.id   AF-A0A060CP55-F1
#
_cell.length_a   1.000
_cell.length_b   1.000
_cell.length_c   1.000
_cell.angle_alpha   90.00
_cell.angle_beta   90.00
_cell.angle_gamma   90.00
#
_symmetry.space_group_name_H-M   'P 1'
#
loop_
_entity.id
_entity.type
_entity.pdbx_description
1 polymer ?
#
loop_
_entity_poly.entity_id
_entity_poly.type
_entity_poly.pdbx_seq_one_letter_code
_entity_poly.pdbx_strand_id
1 'polypeptide(L)'
;PNYAEEIQTAEFGMGLEGLLHSRSANLSGILNGVDTDVWNPETDPDIHFPYKPGNVWARRSNKAAFQAEFGLAQNPDALLIALSAG
;
A
#
# COMPACT_ATOMS: atom_id res chain seq x y z
N PRO A 1 -13.11 0.45 -5.93
CA PRO A 1 -12.58 -0.90 -6.25
C PRO A 1 -12.77 -1.16 -7.74
N ASN A 2 -11.83 -0.68 -8.54
CA ASN A 2 -11.96 -0.62 -10.00
C ASN A 2 -11.77 -1.99 -10.66
N TYR A 3 -11.20 -2.95 -9.92
CA TYR A 3 -11.01 -4.31 -10.40
C TYR A 3 -12.31 -4.97 -10.91
N ALA A 4 -13.45 -4.70 -10.26
CA ALA A 4 -14.74 -5.20 -10.72
C ALA A 4 -15.15 -4.66 -12.11
N GLU A 5 -14.69 -3.46 -12.47
CA GLU A 5 -14.89 -2.87 -13.80
C GLU A 5 -13.85 -3.40 -14.78
N GLU A 6 -12.59 -3.52 -14.34
CA GLU A 6 -11.47 -4.01 -15.15
C GLU A 6 -11.73 -5.41 -15.71
N ILE A 7 -12.21 -6.36 -14.90
CA ILE A 7 -12.49 -7.74 -15.37
C ILE A 7 -13.65 -7.84 -16.37
N GLN A 8 -14.37 -6.75 -16.63
CA GLN A 8 -15.39 -6.68 -17.69
C GLN A 8 -14.81 -6.23 -19.04
N THR A 9 -13.52 -5.90 -19.13
CA THR A 9 -12.84 -5.58 -20.40
C THR A 9 -12.11 -6.80 -20.95
N ALA A 10 -11.85 -6.82 -22.27
CA ALA A 10 -11.16 -7.93 -22.93
C ALA A 10 -9.72 -8.12 -22.41
N GLU A 11 -9.07 -7.04 -21.99
CA GLU A 11 -7.70 -7.01 -21.50
C GLU A 11 -7.52 -7.75 -20.17
N PHE A 12 -8.53 -7.73 -19.29
CA PHE A 12 -8.44 -8.31 -17.95
C PHE A 12 -9.49 -9.39 -17.65
N GLY A 13 -10.50 -9.55 -18.52
CA GLY A 13 -11.60 -10.49 -18.33
C GLY A 13 -11.28 -11.95 -18.65
N MET A 14 -10.12 -12.22 -19.24
CA MET A 14 -9.62 -13.59 -19.50
C MET A 14 -10.61 -14.48 -20.27
N GLY A 15 -11.38 -13.89 -21.21
CA GLY A 15 -12.41 -14.57 -21.99
C GLY A 15 -13.79 -14.66 -21.31
N LEU A 16 -13.93 -14.10 -20.10
CA LEU A 16 -15.18 -14.05 -19.33
C LEU A 16 -15.82 -12.66 -19.35
N GLU A 17 -15.21 -11.66 -19.99
CA GLU A 17 -15.64 -10.27 -20.01
C GLU A 17 -17.11 -10.12 -20.42
N GLY A 18 -17.57 -10.83 -21.45
CA GLY A 18 -18.96 -10.75 -21.91
C GLY A 18 -19.97 -11.30 -20.89
N LEU A 19 -19.60 -12.39 -20.19
CA LEU A 19 -20.42 -12.97 -19.12
C LEU A 19 -20.47 -12.03 -17.92
N LEU A 20 -19.32 -11.50 -17.49
CA LEU A 20 -19.21 -10.58 -16.36
C LEU A 20 -19.95 -9.28 -16.63
N HIS A 21 -19.83 -8.73 -17.84
CA HIS A 21 -20.54 -7.54 -18.26
C HIS A 21 -22.06 -7.72 -18.24
N SER A 22 -22.56 -8.87 -18.74
CA SER A 22 -24.00 -9.19 -18.71
C SER A 22 -24.58 -9.29 -17.29
N ARG A 23 -23.71 -9.53 -16.29
CA ARG A 23 -24.08 -9.63 -14.87
C ARG A 23 -23.49 -8.49 -14.03
N SER A 24 -23.16 -7.36 -14.66
CA SER A 24 -22.58 -6.19 -14.00
C SER A 24 -23.38 -5.71 -12.79
N ALA A 25 -24.71 -5.81 -12.84
CA ALA A 25 -25.61 -5.49 -11.72
C ALA A 25 -25.43 -6.40 -10.48
N ASN A 26 -24.81 -7.58 -10.63
CA ASN A 26 -24.49 -8.50 -9.54
C ASN A 26 -23.01 -8.44 -9.13
N LEU A 27 -22.20 -7.64 -9.82
CA LEU A 27 -20.77 -7.54 -9.57
C LEU A 27 -20.48 -6.34 -8.68
N SER A 28 -19.71 -6.56 -7.62
CA SER A 28 -19.24 -5.49 -6.76
C SER A 28 -17.78 -5.74 -6.40
N GLY A 29 -17.02 -4.67 -6.27
CA GLY A 29 -15.64 -4.75 -5.81
C GLY A 29 -15.58 -4.71 -4.29
N ILE A 30 -14.79 -5.59 -3.69
CA ILE A 30 -14.44 -5.53 -2.27
C ILE A 30 -13.14 -4.74 -2.16
N LEU A 31 -13.14 -3.70 -1.33
CA LEU A 31 -11.91 -2.97 -1.05
C LEU A 31 -11.06 -3.81 -0.09
N ASN A 32 -9.80 -4.07 -0.47
CA ASN A 32 -8.84 -4.67 0.44
C ASN A 32 -8.62 -3.72 1.63
N GLY A 33 -8.78 -4.24 2.83
CA GLY A 33 -8.43 -3.54 4.07
C GLY A 33 -7.07 -3.97 4.57
N VAL A 34 -6.45 -3.11 5.39
CA VAL A 34 -5.34 -3.49 6.27
C VAL A 34 -5.84 -3.37 7.71
N ASP A 35 -5.33 -4.23 8.59
CA ASP A 35 -5.63 -4.16 10.02
C ASP A 35 -4.93 -2.94 10.62
N THR A 36 -5.69 -1.92 11.00
CA THR A 36 -5.13 -0.67 11.52
C THR A 36 -4.68 -0.76 12.98
N ASP A 37 -5.09 -1.81 13.70
CA ASP A 37 -4.62 -2.04 15.06
C ASP A 37 -3.23 -2.68 15.02
N VAL A 38 -3.00 -3.58 14.06
CA VAL A 38 -1.68 -4.16 13.78
C VAL A 38 -0.75 -3.14 13.12
N TRP A 39 -1.19 -2.47 12.06
CA TRP A 39 -0.37 -1.53 11.28
C TRP A 39 -0.52 -0.09 11.77
N ASN A 40 -0.35 0.12 13.08
CA ASN A 40 -0.49 1.42 13.71
C ASN A 40 0.86 2.09 13.99
N PRO A 41 1.23 3.19 13.31
CA PRO A 41 2.52 3.84 13.51
C PRO A 41 2.73 4.44 14.91
N GLU A 42 1.68 4.54 15.73
CA GLU A 42 1.79 4.99 17.13
C GLU A 42 2.17 3.86 18.10
N THR A 43 1.95 2.60 17.72
CA THR A 43 2.11 1.45 18.63
C THR A 43 2.87 0.27 18.03
N ASP A 44 3.17 0.29 16.73
CA ASP A 44 3.91 -0.75 16.03
C ASP A 44 5.36 -0.83 16.57
N PRO A 45 5.77 -1.99 17.12
CA PRO A 45 7.10 -2.16 17.72
C PRO A 45 8.24 -2.11 16.69
N ASP A 46 7.96 -2.33 15.41
CA ASP A 46 8.97 -2.28 14.34
C ASP A 46 9.28 -0.84 13.92
N ILE A 47 8.48 0.14 14.37
CA ILE A 47 8.73 1.56 14.14
C ILE A 47 9.54 2.13 15.31
N HIS A 48 10.83 2.36 15.07
CA HIS A 48 11.76 2.89 16.08
C HIS A 48 11.31 4.21 16.73
N PHE A 49 10.69 5.09 15.94
CA PHE A 49 10.15 6.37 16.42
C PHE A 49 8.66 6.45 16.07
N PRO A 50 7.77 6.04 16.99
CA PRO A 50 6.34 6.07 16.76
C PRO A 50 5.81 7.46 16.39
N TYR A 51 4.81 7.52 15.53
CA TYR A 51 4.25 8.79 15.05
C TYR A 51 2.76 8.72 14.75
N LYS A 52 2.09 9.86 14.92
CA LYS A 52 0.67 10.00 14.58
C LYS A 52 0.44 9.95 13.06
N PRO A 53 -0.55 9.17 12.57
CA PRO A 53 -1.00 9.25 11.20
C PRO A 53 -1.26 10.71 10.78
N GLY A 54 -0.84 11.07 9.57
CA GLY A 54 -0.96 12.44 9.04
C GLY A 54 0.23 13.37 9.36
N ASN A 55 1.08 13.06 10.35
CA ASN A 55 2.31 13.83 10.60
C ASN A 55 3.50 13.24 9.84
N VAL A 56 3.63 13.61 8.56
CA VAL A 56 4.72 13.10 7.69
C VAL A 56 6.11 13.55 8.14
N TRP A 57 6.23 14.70 8.83
CA TRP A 57 7.51 15.21 9.32
C TRP A 57 8.11 14.35 10.42
N ALA A 58 7.26 13.73 11.24
CA ALA A 58 7.69 12.81 12.29
C ALA A 58 8.39 11.55 11.74
N ARG A 59 8.26 11.25 10.43
CA ARG A 59 8.94 10.12 9.79
C ARG A 59 10.43 10.37 9.55
N ARG A 60 10.93 11.62 9.69
CA ARG A 60 12.33 11.99 9.43
C ARG A 60 13.32 11.13 10.23
N SER A 61 13.01 10.88 11.51
CA SER A 61 13.86 10.05 12.39
C SER A 61 13.87 8.59 11.94
N ASN A 62 12.72 8.03 11.55
CA ASN A 62 12.64 6.69 10.98
C ASN A 62 13.39 6.58 9.65
N LYS A 63 13.33 7.61 8.79
CA LYS A 63 14.13 7.63 7.54
C LYS A 63 15.62 7.60 7.80
N ALA A 64 16.10 8.36 8.78
CA ALA A 64 17.52 8.35 9.15
C ALA A 64 17.96 6.99 9.72
N ALA A 65 17.15 6.39 10.60
CA ALA A 65 17.41 5.07 11.16
C ALA A 65 17.45 3.99 10.06
N PHE A 66 16.45 3.97 9.17
CA PHE A 66 16.41 3.06 8.03
C PHE A 66 17.63 3.24 7.11
N GLN A 67 18.02 4.48 6.80
CA GLN A 67 19.23 4.72 6.01
C GLN A 67 20.49 4.18 6.70
N ALA A 68 20.60 4.32 8.03
CA ALA A 68 21.71 3.77 8.80
C ALA A 68 21.73 2.24 8.76
N GLU A 69 20.59 1.60 8.99
CA GLU A 69 20.43 0.15 9.02
C GLU A 69 20.79 -0.49 7.67
N PHE A 70 20.40 0.14 6.57
CA PHE A 70 20.65 -0.36 5.21
C PHE A 70 21.96 0.17 4.60
N GLY A 71 22.80 0.87 5.36
CA GLY A 71 24.09 1.38 4.89
C GLY A 71 24.00 2.45 3.80
N LEU A 72 22.88 3.17 3.72
CA LEU A 72 22.65 4.25 2.77
C LEU A 72 23.25 5.57 3.28
N ALA A 73 23.44 6.52 2.37
CA ALA A 73 23.80 7.89 2.75
C ALA A 73 22.72 8.48 3.68
N GLN A 74 23.13 8.94 4.85
CA GLN A 74 22.20 9.52 5.84
C GLN A 74 21.79 10.93 5.42
N ASN A 75 20.68 11.00 4.71
CA ASN A 75 19.99 12.21 4.33
C ASN A 75 18.49 11.97 4.45
N PRO A 76 17.85 12.27 5.59
CA PRO A 76 16.45 11.94 5.80
C PRO A 76 15.49 12.76 4.92
N ASP A 77 15.96 13.75 4.17
CA ASP A 77 15.19 14.47 3.16
C ASP A 77 15.24 13.80 1.78
N ALA A 78 16.20 12.90 1.53
CA ALA A 78 16.30 12.16 0.27
C ALA A 78 15.10 11.21 0.07
N LEU A 79 14.67 11.02 -1.18
CA LEU A 79 13.64 10.05 -1.51
C LEU A 79 14.14 8.63 -1.22
N LEU A 80 13.31 7.82 -0.56
CA LEU A 80 13.52 6.40 -0.36
C LEU A 80 12.48 5.64 -1.18
N ILE A 81 12.94 4.66 -1.95
CA ILE A 81 12.08 3.77 -2.75
C ILE A 81 12.38 2.34 -2.30
N ALA A 82 11.34 1.64 -1.85
CA ALA A 82 11.41 0.22 -1.52
C ALA A 82 10.65 -0.57 -2.60
N LEU A 83 11.27 -1.63 -3.10
CA LEU A 83 10.68 -2.56 -4.05
C LEU A 83 10.82 -3.96 -3.44
N SER A 84 9.70 -4.65 -3.26
CA SER A 84 9.69 -6.07 -2.92
C SER A 84 9.15 -6.83 -4.12
N ALA A 85 9.86 -7.87 -4.53
CA ALA A 85 9.33 -8.87 -5.45
C ALA A 85 8.70 -9.96 -4.58
N GLY A 86 7.40 -10.23 -4.82
CA GLY A 86 6.69 -11.33 -4.19
C GLY A 86 7.09 -12.69 -4.76
#